data_AF-A0A927SGC5-F1
#
_entry.id   AF-A0A927SGC5-F1
#
_cell.length_a   1.000
_cell.length_b   1.000
_cell.length_c   1.000
_cell.angle_alpha   90.00
_cell.angle_beta   90.00
_cell.angle_gamma   90.00
#
_symmetry.space_group_name_H-M   'P 1'
#
loop_
_entity.id
_entity.type
_entity.pdbx_description
1 polymer ?
#
loop_
_entity_poly.entity_id
_entity_poly.type
_entity_poly.pdbx_seq_one_letter_code
_entity_poly.pdbx_strand_id
1 'polypeptide(L)' 'SYSTFINGLKKQNIEVNRKMLADLAVNDAAGFAKLVEIAKA' A
#
# COMPACT_ATOMS: atom_id res chain seq x y z
N SER A 1 -4.57 6.96 7.55
CA SER A 1 -3.30 7.71 7.43
C SER A 1 -2.18 6.77 7.00
N TYR A 2 -0.99 7.27 6.64
CA TYR A 2 0.13 6.44 6.17
C TYR A 2 0.46 5.30 7.15
N SER A 3 0.49 5.58 8.45
CA SER A 3 0.68 4.57 9.50
C SER A 3 -0.40 3.50 9.52
N THR A 4 -1.68 3.86 9.34
CA THR A 4 -2.79 2.88 9.21
C THR A 4 -2.62 1.98 8.00
N PHE A 5 -2.24 2.56 6.85
CA PHE A 5 -2.04 1.83 5.60
C PHE A 5 -0.88 0.84 5.71
N ILE A 6 0.28 1.27 6.21
CA ILE A 6 1.44 0.39 6.43
C ILE A 6 1.12 -0.70 7.46
N ASN A 7 0.35 -0.39 8.51
CA ASN A 7 -0.08 -1.38 9.47
C ASN A 7 -1.01 -2.43 8.84
N GLY A 8 -1.94 -2.01 7.97
CA GLY A 8 -2.81 -2.90 7.20
C GLY A 8 -2.04 -3.85 6.29
N LEU A 9 -1.10 -3.31 5.50
CA LEU A 9 -0.22 -4.12 4.66
C LEU A 9 0.60 -5.11 5.48
N LYS A 10 1.13 -4.68 6.63
CA LYS A 10 1.90 -5.55 7.54
C LYS A 10 1.06 -6.69 8.12
N LYS A 11 -0.22 -6.45 8.46
CA LYS A 11 -1.16 -7.49 8.91
C LYS A 11 -1.39 -8.56 7.85
N GLN A 12 -1.45 -8.15 6.59
CA GLN A 12 -1.59 -9.04 5.45
C GLN A 12 -0.24 -9.66 5.00
N ASN A 13 0.83 -9.50 5.79
CA ASN A 13 2.20 -9.93 5.47
C ASN A 13 2.75 -9.38 4.14
N ILE A 14 2.25 -8.22 3.71
CA ILE A 14 2.74 -7.55 2.50
C ILE A 14 3.85 -6.58 2.90
N GLU A 15 5.08 -6.95 2.55
CA GLU A 15 6.25 -6.12 2.79
C GLU A 15 6.50 -5.22 1.57
N VAL A 16 6.08 -3.95 1.66
CA VAL A 16 6.22 -2.99 0.56
C VAL A 16 7.28 -1.95 0.88
N ASN A 17 8.21 -1.77 -0.05
CA ASN A 17 9.26 -0.78 0.09
C ASN A 17 8.71 0.62 -0.18
N ARG A 18 8.97 1.58 0.71
CA ARG A 18 8.32 2.92 0.69
C ARG A 18 8.58 3.69 -0.60
N LYS A 19 9.78 3.52 -1.17
CA LYS A 19 10.14 4.09 -2.48
C LYS A 19 9.29 3.52 -3.61
N MET A 20 9.17 2.19 -3.66
CA MET A 20 8.32 1.53 -4.67
C MET A 20 6.85 1.89 -4.48
N LEU A 21 6.37 2.02 -3.25
CA LEU A 21 5.00 2.41 -2.98
C LEU A 21 4.69 3.82 -3.51
N ALA A 22 5.61 4.77 -3.31
CA ALA A 22 5.46 6.13 -3.81
C ALA A 22 5.47 6.16 -5.35
N ASP A 23 6.39 5.42 -5.96
CA ASP A 23 6.50 5.33 -7.41
C ASP A 23 5.27 4.65 -8.03
N LEU A 24 4.76 3.60 -7.39
CA LEU A 24 3.53 2.92 -7.78
C LEU A 24 2.30 3.81 -7.59
N ALA A 25 2.23 4.60 -6.51
CA ALA A 25 1.14 5.54 -6.30
C ALA A 25 1.07 6.65 -7.38
N VAL A 26 2.21 7.02 -7.96
CA VAL A 26 2.31 8.05 -9.00
C VAL A 26 2.12 7.48 -10.40
N ASN A 27 2.70 6.32 -10.70
CA ASN A 27 2.67 5.71 -12.04
C ASN A 27 1.48 4.78 -12.26
N ASP A 28 0.95 4.13 -11.21
CA ASP A 28 -0.13 3.15 -11.29
C ASP A 28 -1.16 3.30 -10.17
N ALA A 29 -2.12 4.20 -10.42
CA ALA A 29 -3.24 4.43 -9.52
C ALA A 29 -4.12 3.18 -9.32
N ALA A 30 -4.21 2.28 -10.30
CA ALA A 30 -5.04 1.08 -10.21
C ALA A 30 -4.40 0.03 -9.28
N GLY A 31 -3.09 -0.18 -9.41
CA GLY A 31 -2.32 -1.01 -8.49
C GLY A 31 -2.36 -0.48 -7.06
N PHE A 32 -2.21 0.84 -6.90
CA PHE A 32 -2.29 1.47 -5.58
C PHE A 32 -3.67 1.33 -4.93
N ALA A 33 -4.76 1.48 -5.69
CA ALA A 33 -6.12 1.30 -5.18
C ALA A 33 -6.33 -0.11 -4.61
N LYS A 34 -5.84 -1.16 -5.29
CA LYS A 34 -5.90 -2.53 -4.78
C LYS A 34 -5.14 -2.71 -3.47
N LEU A 35 -3.94 -2.13 -3.37
CA LEU A 35 -3.16 -2.16 -2.13
C LEU A 35 -3.90 -1.46 -0.98
N VAL A 36 -4.58 -0.35 -1.25
CA VAL A 36 -5.38 0.37 -0.25
C VAL A 36 -6.57 -0.46 0.22
N GLU A 37 -7.25 -1.16 -0.68
CA GLU A 37 -8.34 -2.06 -0.32
C GLU A 37 -7.84 -3.24 0.53
N ILE A 38 -6.72 -3.86 0.13
CA ILE A 38 -6.09 -4.94 0.91
C ILE A 38 -5.63 -4.43 2.29
N ALA A 39 -5.12 -3.21 2.39
CA ALA A 39 -4.67 -2.63 3.66
C ALA A 39 -5.83 -2.21 4.59
N LYS A 40 -7.05 -2.01 4.05
CA LYS A 40 -8.24 -1.69 4.84
C LYS A 40 -8.91 -2.95 5.40
N ALA A 41 -8.76 -4.09 4.72
CA ALA A 41 -9.28 -5.39 5.14
C ALA A 41 -8.50 -5.97 6.32
#